data_AF-A0A7X5D0S3-F1
#
_entry.id   AF-A0A7X5D0S3-F1
#
_cell.length_a   1.000
_cell.length_b   1.000
_cell.length_c   1.000
_cell.angle_alpha   90.00
_cell.angle_beta   90.00
_cell.angle_gamma   90.00
#
_symmetry.space_group_name_H-M   'P 1'
#
loop_
_entity.id
_entity.type
_entity.pdbx_description
1 polymer ?
#
loop_
_entity_poly.entity_id
_entity_poly.type
_entity_poly.pdbx_seq_one_letter_code
_entity_poly.pdbx_strand_id
1 'polypeptide(L)'
;MIRALWDKDEHGDNLTIVQFSLERMDEQTGETIRQISELTTRDPLVSLADIGGYTTIRITYKYNSASDFNRMRMITEDYSQLMTEFIHCEEGGSAGIPCLRVTVKPMSIAGAMIAAVNPVFHNIQPHDPMYAECNELQLLFLPESVGFFEDSGFDEKAISDQVRAEMTAEQAALQNAKKKEEEKEAYQREREKELQKALPGGYGMHGGHVLQNARHGFGKDRDNK
;
A
#
# COMPACT_ATOMS: atom_id res chain seq x y z
N MET A 1 -22.36 9.13 -15.10
CA MET A 1 -21.47 9.80 -14.13
C MET A 1 -22.22 10.00 -12.82
N ILE A 2 -21.75 9.38 -11.73
CA ILE A 2 -22.38 9.47 -10.41
C ILE A 2 -21.78 10.70 -9.69
N ARG A 3 -22.54 11.81 -9.64
CA ARG A 3 -22.05 13.09 -9.08
C ARG A 3 -21.60 12.98 -7.62
N ALA A 4 -22.26 12.11 -6.85
CA ALA A 4 -21.99 11.88 -5.44
C ALA A 4 -20.53 11.45 -5.14
N LEU A 5 -19.86 10.83 -6.12
CA LEU A 5 -18.45 10.42 -5.97
C LEU A 5 -17.49 11.60 -5.78
N TRP A 6 -17.92 12.82 -6.11
CA TRP A 6 -17.11 14.04 -6.08
C TRP A 6 -17.53 15.00 -4.96
N ASP A 7 -18.49 14.61 -4.13
CA ASP A 7 -18.95 15.45 -3.02
C ASP A 7 -17.83 15.66 -2.00
N LYS A 8 -17.85 16.83 -1.37
CA LYS A 8 -16.86 17.27 -0.39
C LYS A 8 -17.55 17.63 0.92
N ASP A 9 -16.86 17.45 2.04
CA ASP A 9 -17.32 17.97 3.32
C ASP A 9 -17.04 19.48 3.48
N GLU A 10 -17.43 20.03 4.63
CA GLU A 10 -17.25 21.45 4.97
C GLU A 10 -15.78 21.90 4.98
N HIS A 11 -14.83 20.96 5.06
CA HIS A 11 -13.40 21.22 5.05
C HIS A 11 -12.75 20.99 3.68
N GLY A 12 -13.50 20.48 2.69
CA GLY A 12 -13.03 20.21 1.34
C GLY A 12 -12.50 18.79 1.12
N ASP A 13 -12.63 17.92 2.12
CA ASP A 13 -12.20 16.51 2.04
C ASP A 13 -13.25 15.69 1.27
N ASN A 14 -12.85 14.64 0.55
CA ASN A 14 -13.81 13.86 -0.23
C ASN A 14 -14.77 13.10 0.68
N LEU A 15 -16.05 13.06 0.28
CA LEU A 15 -17.10 12.24 0.87
C LEU A 15 -17.24 10.90 0.14
N THR A 16 -16.13 10.34 -0.35
CA THR A 16 -16.10 9.04 -1.00
C THR A 16 -15.06 8.18 -0.32
N ILE A 17 -15.48 7.02 0.18
CA ILE A 17 -14.58 6.00 0.72
C ILE A 17 -14.24 5.01 -0.39
N VAL A 18 -12.96 4.71 -0.54
CA VAL A 18 -12.45 3.68 -1.44
C VAL A 18 -11.77 2.61 -0.61
N GLN A 19 -12.15 1.36 -0.85
CA GLN A 19 -11.56 0.20 -0.20
C GLN A 19 -11.02 -0.76 -1.24
N PHE A 20 -9.76 -1.16 -1.07
CA PHE A 20 -9.14 -2.26 -1.78
C PHE A 20 -8.98 -3.43 -0.81
N SER A 21 -9.38 -4.61 -1.25
CA SER A 21 -9.11 -5.87 -0.53
C SER A 21 -8.58 -6.90 -1.50
N LEU A 22 -7.36 -7.37 -1.26
CA LEU A 22 -6.76 -8.49 -1.98
C LEU A 22 -6.83 -9.72 -1.07
N GLU A 23 -7.47 -10.76 -1.57
CA GLU A 23 -7.86 -11.94 -0.81
C GLU A 23 -7.55 -13.23 -1.58
N ARG A 24 -7.50 -14.36 -0.87
CA ARG A 24 -7.59 -15.70 -1.44
C ARG A 24 -8.97 -16.25 -1.12
N MET A 25 -9.68 -16.65 -2.17
CA MET A 25 -11.00 -17.26 -2.08
C MET A 25 -10.95 -18.76 -2.28
N ASP A 26 -11.82 -19.48 -1.59
CA ASP A 26 -12.02 -20.91 -1.83
C ASP A 26 -12.71 -21.13 -3.17
N GLU A 27 -12.21 -22.09 -3.95
CA GLU A 27 -12.72 -22.40 -5.28
C GLU A 27 -14.14 -23.00 -5.24
N GLN A 28 -14.47 -23.72 -4.17
CA GLN A 28 -15.74 -24.46 -4.05
C GLN A 28 -16.81 -23.65 -3.34
N THR A 29 -16.46 -22.98 -2.25
CA THR A 29 -17.43 -22.21 -1.43
C THR A 29 -17.54 -20.75 -1.88
N GLY A 30 -16.51 -20.20 -2.53
CA GLY A 30 -16.44 -18.77 -2.82
C GLY A 30 -16.29 -17.92 -1.56
N GLU A 31 -15.87 -18.49 -0.44
CA GLU A 31 -15.59 -17.75 0.79
C GLU A 31 -14.14 -17.28 0.85
N THR A 32 -13.91 -16.17 1.54
CA THR A 32 -12.55 -15.66 1.78
C THR A 32 -11.82 -16.59 2.76
N ILE A 33 -10.77 -17.24 2.28
CA ILE A 33 -9.87 -18.06 3.10
C ILE A 33 -8.88 -17.17 3.85
N ARG A 34 -8.33 -16.16 3.15
CA ARG A 34 -7.27 -15.31 3.69
C ARG A 34 -7.28 -13.93 3.06
N GLN A 35 -7.16 -12.91 3.91
CA GLN A 35 -6.86 -11.55 3.48
C GLN A 35 -5.35 -11.37 3.32
N ILE A 36 -4.91 -10.89 2.16
CA ILE A 36 -3.50 -10.63 1.84
C ILE A 36 -3.16 -9.19 2.13
N SER A 37 -3.98 -8.27 1.64
CA SER A 37 -3.74 -6.83 1.80
C SER A 37 -5.05 -6.07 1.76
N GLU A 38 -5.09 -4.96 2.48
CA GLU A 38 -6.20 -4.02 2.47
C GLU A 38 -5.71 -2.58 2.54
N LEU A 39 -6.58 -1.70 2.03
CA LEU A 39 -6.51 -0.27 2.19
C LEU A 39 -7.93 0.29 2.20
N THR A 40 -8.23 1.17 3.15
CA THR A 40 -9.45 1.99 3.15
C THR A 40 -9.04 3.46 3.23
N THR A 41 -9.53 4.29 2.31
CA THR A 41 -9.08 5.69 2.19
C THR A 41 -10.20 6.61 1.69
N ARG A 42 -10.08 7.90 1.98
CA ARG A 42 -10.95 8.99 1.50
C ARG A 42 -10.20 10.03 0.67
N ASP A 43 -8.89 9.88 0.53
CA ASP A 43 -8.04 10.85 -0.15
C ASP A 43 -8.25 10.98 -1.68
N PRO A 44 -8.55 9.90 -2.43
CA PRO A 44 -8.68 10.02 -3.87
C PRO A 44 -10.00 10.62 -4.33
N LEU A 45 -9.95 11.22 -5.51
CA LEU A 45 -11.13 11.43 -6.35
C LEU A 45 -11.42 10.15 -7.14
N VAL A 46 -12.67 9.73 -7.17
CA VAL A 46 -13.11 8.56 -7.94
C VAL A 46 -13.99 8.99 -9.09
N SER A 47 -13.78 8.41 -10.26
CA SER A 47 -14.73 8.53 -11.37
C SER A 47 -14.97 7.18 -12.04
N LEU A 48 -16.18 7.04 -12.59
CA LEU A 48 -16.58 5.89 -13.37
C LEU A 48 -16.77 6.30 -14.83
N ALA A 49 -16.27 5.48 -15.74
CA ALA A 49 -16.47 5.64 -17.17
C ALA A 49 -16.75 4.28 -17.83
N ASP A 50 -17.68 4.25 -18.78
CA ASP A 50 -17.90 3.07 -19.61
C ASP A 50 -17.11 3.26 -20.91
N ILE A 51 -16.05 2.46 -21.08
CA ILE A 51 -15.11 2.59 -22.19
C ILE A 51 -14.97 1.23 -22.87
N GLY A 52 -15.35 1.17 -24.16
CA GLY A 52 -15.11 -0.02 -24.99
C GLY A 52 -15.84 -1.29 -24.52
N GLY A 53 -16.97 -1.15 -23.81
CA GLY A 53 -17.71 -2.28 -23.24
C GLY A 53 -17.21 -2.73 -21.87
N TYR A 54 -16.27 -2.01 -21.26
CA TYR A 54 -15.79 -2.24 -19.90
C TYR A 54 -16.21 -1.09 -18.98
N THR A 55 -16.44 -1.43 -17.71
CA THR A 55 -16.60 -0.41 -16.67
C THR A 55 -15.21 -0.06 -16.13
N THR A 56 -14.85 1.20 -16.25
CA THR A 56 -13.57 1.76 -15.82
C THR A 56 -13.76 2.51 -14.52
N ILE A 57 -13.02 2.12 -13.48
CA ILE A 57 -12.88 2.90 -12.24
C ILE A 57 -11.54 3.64 -12.30
N ARG A 58 -11.59 4.97 -12.25
CA ARG A 58 -10.41 5.84 -12.19
C ARG A 58 -10.29 6.40 -10.79
N ILE A 59 -9.13 6.22 -10.18
CA ILE A 59 -8.82 6.67 -8.82
C ILE A 59 -7.64 7.62 -8.91
N THR A 60 -7.91 8.91 -8.68
CA THR A 60 -6.98 10.01 -8.92
C THR A 60 -6.56 10.62 -7.60
N TYR A 61 -5.25 10.62 -7.34
CA TYR A 61 -4.65 11.32 -6.21
C TYR A 61 -4.14 12.69 -6.62
N LYS A 62 -4.05 13.59 -5.64
CA LYS A 62 -3.45 14.91 -5.88
C LYS A 62 -1.97 14.82 -6.24
N TYR A 63 -1.24 13.86 -5.65
CA TYR A 63 0.18 13.64 -5.85
C TYR A 63 0.49 12.14 -5.96
N ASN A 64 1.45 11.77 -6.80
CA ASN A 64 1.90 10.38 -6.94
C ASN A 64 2.69 9.87 -5.72
N SER A 65 3.11 10.77 -4.85
CA SER A 65 3.88 10.48 -3.64
C SER A 65 3.01 10.16 -2.43
N ALA A 66 1.67 10.19 -2.58
CA ALA A 66 0.75 9.81 -1.52
C ALA A 66 0.97 8.35 -1.10
N SER A 67 1.01 8.11 0.22
CA SER A 67 1.26 6.77 0.78
C SER A 67 0.19 5.77 0.32
N ASP A 68 -1.07 6.16 0.45
CA ASP A 68 -2.21 5.36 -0.01
C ASP A 68 -2.17 5.07 -1.51
N PHE A 69 -1.68 6.01 -2.33
CA PHE A 69 -1.51 5.76 -3.76
C PHE A 69 -0.49 4.66 -4.04
N ASN A 70 0.66 4.71 -3.36
CA ASN A 70 1.66 3.63 -3.45
C ASN A 70 1.10 2.30 -2.95
N ARG A 71 0.31 2.31 -1.87
CA ARG A 71 -0.28 1.10 -1.31
C ARG A 71 -1.34 0.48 -2.24
N MET A 72 -2.21 1.28 -2.86
CA MET A 72 -3.13 0.79 -3.90
C MET A 72 -2.37 0.18 -5.07
N ARG A 73 -1.32 0.87 -5.54
CA ARG A 73 -0.47 0.38 -6.63
C ARG A 73 0.10 -0.99 -6.29
N MET A 74 0.71 -1.14 -5.12
CA MET A 74 1.26 -2.41 -4.67
C MET A 74 0.18 -3.50 -4.63
N ILE A 75 -1.01 -3.21 -4.09
CA ILE A 75 -2.13 -4.17 -4.08
C ILE A 75 -2.49 -4.64 -5.50
N THR A 76 -2.54 -3.73 -6.47
CA THR A 76 -2.86 -4.09 -7.87
C THR A 76 -1.75 -4.86 -8.59
N GLU A 77 -0.49 -4.51 -8.31
CA GLU A 77 0.68 -5.22 -8.84
C GLU A 77 0.74 -6.64 -8.24
N ASP A 78 0.58 -6.77 -6.92
CA ASP A 78 0.51 -8.05 -6.21
C ASP A 78 -0.62 -8.92 -6.75
N TYR A 79 -1.83 -8.36 -6.93
CA TYR A 79 -2.95 -9.09 -7.53
C TYR A 79 -2.58 -9.71 -8.88
N SER A 80 -1.91 -8.95 -9.74
CA SER A 80 -1.56 -9.38 -11.09
C SER A 80 -0.50 -10.47 -11.09
N GLN A 81 0.48 -10.36 -10.19
CA GLN A 81 1.47 -11.41 -9.96
C GLN A 81 0.79 -12.68 -9.46
N LEU A 82 -0.05 -12.58 -8.43
CA LEU A 82 -0.74 -13.73 -7.85
C LEU A 82 -1.71 -14.40 -8.84
N MET A 83 -2.39 -13.63 -9.68
CA MET A 83 -3.24 -14.16 -10.74
C MET A 83 -2.43 -14.87 -11.82
N THR A 84 -1.27 -14.33 -12.20
CA THR A 84 -0.37 -14.96 -13.17
C THR A 84 0.17 -16.29 -12.63
N GLU A 85 0.59 -16.30 -11.37
CA GLU A 85 1.00 -17.53 -10.68
C GLU A 85 -0.15 -18.54 -10.61
N PHE A 86 -1.36 -18.10 -10.26
CA PHE A 86 -2.54 -18.96 -10.21
C PHE A 86 -2.90 -19.57 -11.58
N ILE A 87 -2.84 -18.79 -12.67
CA ILE A 87 -3.17 -19.25 -14.03
C ILE A 87 -2.12 -20.24 -14.56
N HIS A 88 -0.85 -20.07 -14.19
CA HIS A 88 0.27 -20.86 -14.75
C HIS A 88 0.79 -21.95 -13.81
N CYS A 89 0.24 -22.11 -12.61
CA CYS A 89 0.59 -23.21 -11.73
C CYS A 89 0.01 -24.53 -12.26
N GLU A 90 0.87 -25.42 -12.78
CA GLU A 90 0.48 -26.76 -13.25
C GLU A 90 0.21 -27.73 -12.08
N GLU A 91 0.77 -27.46 -10.91
CA GLU A 91 0.50 -28.21 -9.68
C GLU A 91 -0.61 -27.49 -8.91
N GLY A 92 -1.77 -28.15 -8.79
CA GLY A 92 -3.00 -27.66 -8.14
C GLY A 92 -2.87 -27.42 -6.63
N GLY A 93 -1.94 -26.56 -6.23
CA GLY A 93 -1.80 -26.07 -4.88
C GLY A 93 -2.95 -25.13 -4.56
N SER A 94 -3.92 -25.64 -3.79
CA SER A 94 -5.14 -24.95 -3.35
C SER A 94 -4.86 -23.79 -2.39
N ALA A 95 -4.05 -22.81 -2.80
CA ALA A 95 -3.84 -21.58 -2.05
C ALA A 95 -5.05 -20.62 -2.18
N GLY A 96 -6.07 -21.01 -2.95
CA GLY A 96 -7.27 -20.23 -3.24
C GLY A 96 -7.10 -19.31 -4.46
N ILE A 97 -8.22 -18.94 -5.06
CA ILE A 97 -8.31 -18.00 -6.18
C ILE A 97 -7.95 -16.61 -5.65
N PRO A 98 -6.93 -15.91 -6.19
CA PRO A 98 -6.72 -14.50 -5.88
C PRO A 98 -7.94 -13.68 -6.30
N CYS A 99 -8.46 -12.86 -5.38
CA CYS A 99 -9.55 -11.96 -5.66
C CYS A 99 -9.17 -10.54 -5.22
N LEU A 100 -9.26 -9.60 -6.15
CA LEU A 100 -9.13 -8.17 -5.85
C LEU A 100 -10.53 -7.55 -5.87
N ARG A 101 -10.96 -7.06 -4.71
CA ARG A 101 -12.25 -6.38 -4.52
C ARG A 101 -12.00 -4.89 -4.33
N VAL A 102 -12.66 -4.08 -5.13
CA VAL A 102 -12.64 -2.62 -5.05
C VAL A 102 -14.04 -2.15 -4.71
N THR A 103 -14.16 -1.45 -3.59
CA THR A 103 -15.45 -0.92 -3.12
C THR A 103 -15.37 0.60 -3.06
N VAL A 104 -16.36 1.28 -3.61
CA VAL A 104 -16.48 2.73 -3.61
C VAL A 104 -17.80 3.11 -2.98
N LYS A 105 -17.76 3.92 -1.92
CA LYS A 105 -18.93 4.31 -1.13
C LYS A 105 -19.05 5.83 -1.08
N PRO A 106 -19.97 6.44 -1.86
CA PRO A 106 -20.30 7.85 -1.70
C PRO A 106 -21.12 8.06 -0.41
N MET A 107 -20.54 8.75 0.55
CA MET A 107 -21.14 9.05 1.85
C MET A 107 -22.29 10.06 1.77
N SER A 108 -22.45 10.72 0.63
CA SER A 108 -23.57 11.64 0.39
C SER A 108 -24.86 10.92 0.00
N ILE A 109 -24.79 9.62 -0.34
CA ILE A 109 -25.97 8.80 -0.63
C ILE A 109 -25.97 7.64 0.35
N ALA A 110 -26.88 7.70 1.33
CA ALA A 110 -27.00 6.72 2.38
C ALA A 110 -27.05 5.29 1.83
N GLY A 111 -26.11 4.45 2.29
CA GLY A 111 -26.03 3.03 1.91
C GLY A 111 -25.55 2.74 0.49
N ALA A 112 -25.32 3.75 -0.36
CA ALA A 112 -24.89 3.49 -1.73
C ALA A 112 -23.46 2.90 -1.77
N MET A 113 -23.31 1.86 -2.58
CA MET A 113 -22.03 1.18 -2.77
C MET A 113 -21.87 0.73 -4.23
N ILE A 114 -20.67 0.95 -4.76
CA ILE A 114 -20.20 0.30 -5.98
C ILE A 114 -19.18 -0.74 -5.55
N ALA A 115 -19.38 -2.01 -5.91
CA ALA A 115 -18.39 -3.05 -5.69
C ALA A 115 -17.98 -3.66 -7.04
N ALA A 116 -16.68 -3.73 -7.26
CA ALA A 116 -16.08 -4.30 -8.44
C ALA A 116 -15.10 -5.40 -8.03
N VAL A 117 -15.07 -6.51 -8.76
CA VAL A 117 -14.18 -7.64 -8.49
C VAL A 117 -13.34 -7.97 -9.71
N ASN A 118 -12.07 -8.31 -9.47
CA ASN A 118 -11.14 -8.85 -10.46
C ASN A 118 -11.03 -7.98 -11.73
N PRO A 119 -10.25 -6.88 -11.68
CA PRO A 119 -10.03 -6.07 -12.87
C PRO A 119 -9.32 -6.88 -13.95
N VAL A 120 -9.77 -6.74 -15.20
CA VAL A 120 -9.14 -7.37 -16.36
C VAL A 120 -7.84 -6.68 -16.76
N PHE A 121 -7.71 -5.40 -16.42
CA PHE A 121 -6.54 -4.60 -16.71
C PHE A 121 -6.42 -3.46 -15.69
N HIS A 122 -5.18 -3.10 -15.36
CA HIS A 122 -4.88 -1.93 -14.55
C HIS A 122 -3.67 -1.20 -15.14
N ASN A 123 -3.65 0.12 -15.04
CA ASN A 123 -2.50 0.94 -15.39
C ASN A 123 -2.43 2.21 -14.55
N ILE A 124 -1.21 2.74 -14.46
CA ILE A 124 -0.95 4.04 -13.85
C ILE A 124 -0.63 5.04 -14.97
N GLN A 125 -1.30 6.18 -14.93
CA GLN A 125 -1.17 7.22 -15.94
C GLN A 125 -1.35 8.62 -15.33
N PRO A 126 -1.01 9.68 -16.07
CA PRO A 126 -1.43 11.02 -15.70
C PRO A 126 -2.96 11.17 -15.79
N HIS A 127 -3.58 11.77 -14.78
CA HIS A 127 -5.02 12.06 -14.80
C HIS A 127 -5.46 12.97 -15.96
N ASP A 128 -4.55 13.86 -16.37
CA ASP A 128 -4.67 14.74 -17.52
C ASP A 128 -3.39 14.59 -18.36
N PRO A 129 -3.51 14.32 -19.67
CA PRO A 129 -2.37 14.08 -20.57
C PRO A 129 -1.42 15.27 -20.70
N MET A 130 -1.79 16.47 -20.25
CA MET A 130 -0.90 17.63 -20.17
C MET A 130 0.08 17.57 -18.99
N TYR A 131 -0.14 16.67 -18.02
CA TYR A 131 0.73 16.49 -16.87
C TYR A 131 1.66 15.30 -17.06
N ALA A 132 2.91 15.44 -16.59
CA ALA A 132 3.88 14.35 -16.59
C ALA A 132 3.73 13.42 -15.37
N GLU A 133 3.03 13.88 -14.34
CA GLU A 133 2.88 13.14 -13.08
C GLU A 133 1.82 12.05 -13.23
N CYS A 134 2.22 10.80 -13.10
CA CYS A 134 1.29 9.67 -13.06
C CYS A 134 0.69 9.55 -11.66
N ASN A 135 -0.49 10.13 -11.47
CA ASN A 135 -1.21 10.20 -10.20
C ASN A 135 -2.61 9.55 -10.26
N GLU A 136 -2.90 8.83 -11.35
CA GLU A 136 -4.16 8.12 -11.52
C GLU A 136 -3.92 6.63 -11.72
N LEU A 137 -4.64 5.84 -10.94
CA LEU A 137 -4.80 4.40 -11.14
C LEU A 137 -6.10 4.17 -11.90
N GLN A 138 -6.01 3.55 -13.07
CA GLN A 138 -7.15 3.16 -13.87
C GLN A 138 -7.32 1.64 -13.81
N LEU A 139 -8.52 1.20 -13.49
CA LEU A 139 -8.91 -0.20 -13.38
C LEU A 139 -10.06 -0.49 -14.35
N LEU A 140 -9.90 -1.49 -15.20
CA LEU A 140 -10.92 -1.92 -16.15
C LEU A 140 -11.55 -3.21 -15.63
N PHE A 141 -12.87 -3.25 -15.61
CA PHE A 141 -13.66 -4.39 -15.19
C PHE A 141 -14.62 -4.81 -16.30
N LEU A 142 -14.91 -6.10 -16.37
CA LEU A 142 -16.08 -6.57 -17.10
C LEU A 142 -17.35 -5.98 -16.45
N PRO A 143 -18.35 -5.55 -17.23
CA PRO A 143 -19.56 -4.94 -16.68
C PRO A 143 -20.28 -5.82 -15.65
N GLU A 144 -20.29 -7.14 -15.86
CA GLU A 144 -20.88 -8.12 -14.93
C GLU A 144 -20.13 -8.26 -13.61
N SER A 145 -18.87 -7.83 -13.56
CA SER A 145 -18.04 -7.84 -12.36
C SER A 145 -18.22 -6.59 -11.51
N VAL A 146 -19.10 -5.66 -11.92
CA VAL A 146 -19.41 -4.43 -11.19
C VAL A 146 -20.88 -4.41 -10.77
N GLY A 147 -21.12 -4.32 -9.48
CA GLY A 147 -22.45 -4.20 -8.90
C GLY A 147 -22.66 -2.85 -8.23
N PHE A 148 -23.89 -2.35 -8.32
CA PHE A 148 -24.38 -1.16 -7.64
C PHE A 148 -25.42 -1.59 -6.60
N PHE A 149 -25.17 -1.27 -5.35
CA PHE A 149 -25.95 -1.73 -4.21
C PHE A 149 -26.36 -0.57 -3.31
N GLU A 150 -27.45 -0.76 -2.57
CA GLU A 150 -27.85 0.07 -1.45
C GLU A 150 -27.85 -0.82 -0.19
N ASP A 151 -26.85 -0.64 0.67
CA ASP A 151 -26.74 -1.32 1.96
C ASP A 151 -27.33 -0.42 3.06
N SER A 152 -28.61 -0.64 3.35
CA SER A 152 -29.34 0.06 4.42
C SER A 152 -28.79 -0.16 5.84
N GLY A 153 -27.89 -1.13 6.05
CA GLY A 153 -27.28 -1.44 7.35
C GLY A 153 -25.89 -0.83 7.56
N PHE A 154 -25.37 -0.08 6.59
CA PHE A 154 -24.00 0.41 6.62
C PHE A 154 -23.80 1.60 7.58
N ASP A 155 -22.92 1.43 8.59
CA ASP A 155 -22.54 2.52 9.50
C ASP A 155 -21.40 3.36 8.90
N GLU A 156 -21.83 4.35 8.13
CA GLU A 156 -20.99 5.36 7.49
C GLU A 156 -20.04 6.07 8.47
N LYS A 157 -20.53 6.35 9.67
CA LYS A 157 -19.76 7.08 10.67
C LYS A 157 -18.61 6.21 11.21
N ALA A 158 -18.89 4.95 11.51
CA ALA A 158 -17.88 4.01 12.00
C ALA A 158 -16.71 3.85 11.02
N ILE A 159 -16.99 3.69 9.72
CA ILE A 159 -15.93 3.53 8.71
C ILE A 159 -15.18 4.85 8.49
N SER A 160 -15.88 5.99 8.46
CA SER A 160 -15.21 7.29 8.37
C SER A 160 -14.26 7.53 9.55
N ASP A 161 -14.67 7.15 10.77
CA ASP A 161 -13.84 7.30 11.96
C ASP A 161 -12.65 6.33 11.94
N GLN A 162 -12.83 5.11 11.43
CA GLN A 162 -11.74 4.16 11.19
C GLN A 162 -10.71 4.72 10.20
N VAL A 163 -11.14 5.25 9.05
CA VAL A 163 -10.24 5.83 8.04
C VAL A 163 -9.44 7.00 8.64
N ARG A 164 -10.11 7.89 9.39
CA ARG A 164 -9.43 8.98 10.08
C ARG A 164 -8.40 8.48 11.09
N ALA A 165 -8.73 7.44 11.85
CA ALA A 165 -7.81 6.83 12.81
C ALA A 165 -6.60 6.22 12.11
N GLU A 166 -6.79 5.51 11.00
CA GLU A 166 -5.71 4.91 10.20
C GLU A 166 -4.79 5.98 9.60
N MET A 167 -5.35 7.02 8.96
CA MET A 167 -4.55 8.14 8.44
C MET A 167 -3.77 8.85 9.55
N THR A 168 -4.39 9.06 10.71
CA THR A 168 -3.71 9.69 11.86
C THR A 168 -2.57 8.81 12.39
N ALA A 169 -2.80 7.49 12.47
CA ALA A 169 -1.80 6.53 12.90
C ALA A 169 -0.61 6.47 11.94
N GLU A 170 -0.86 6.48 10.64
CA GLU A 170 0.18 6.47 9.61
C GLU A 170 1.01 7.76 9.62
N GLN A 171 0.36 8.92 9.73
CA GLN A 171 1.05 10.21 9.89
C GLN A 171 1.92 10.24 11.15
N ALA A 172 1.41 9.73 12.27
CA ALA A 172 2.18 9.63 13.51
C ALA A 172 3.38 8.67 13.37
N ALA A 173 3.21 7.54 12.68
CA ALA A 173 4.29 6.60 12.41
C ALA A 173 5.40 7.22 11.53
N LEU A 174 5.02 7.94 10.48
CA LEU A 174 5.95 8.68 9.61
C LEU A 174 6.72 9.76 10.36
N GLN A 175 6.04 10.54 11.21
CA GLN A 175 6.71 11.56 12.04
C GLN A 175 7.69 10.94 13.03
N ASN A 176 7.32 9.83 13.66
CA ASN A 176 8.20 9.10 14.57
C ASN A 176 9.40 8.47 13.86
N ALA A 177 9.21 7.96 12.64
CA ALA A 177 10.30 7.45 11.82
C ALA A 177 11.30 8.56 11.45
N LYS A 178 10.82 9.72 11.00
CA LYS A 178 11.67 10.89 10.71
C LYS A 178 12.45 11.36 11.93
N LYS A 179 11.80 11.49 13.09
CA LYS A 179 12.50 11.87 14.33
C LYS A 179 13.61 10.88 14.71
N LYS A 180 13.35 9.57 14.59
CA LYS A 180 14.38 8.54 14.84
C LYS A 180 15.55 8.62 13.86
N GLU A 181 15.29 8.99 12.61
CA GLU A 181 16.33 9.18 11.59
C GLU A 181 17.17 10.43 11.89
N GLU A 182 16.54 11.55 12.23
CA GLU A 182 17.20 12.78 12.66
C GLU A 182 18.04 12.59 13.94
N GLU A 183 17.52 11.87 14.93
CA GLU A 183 18.26 11.52 16.15
C GLU A 183 19.48 10.64 15.86
N LYS A 184 19.36 9.67 14.95
CA LYS A 184 20.49 8.83 14.51
C LYS A 184 21.56 9.64 13.78
N GLU A 185 21.16 10.55 12.89
CA GLU A 185 22.10 11.44 12.20
C GLU A 185 22.80 12.39 13.18
N ALA A 186 22.06 12.97 14.13
CA ALA A 186 22.63 13.83 15.16
C ALA A 186 23.66 13.08 16.01
N TYR A 187 23.34 11.87 16.45
CA TYR A 187 24.26 11.01 17.20
C TYR A 187 25.51 10.64 16.39
N GLN A 188 25.36 10.32 15.09
CA GLN A 188 26.50 10.04 14.22
C GLN A 188 27.42 11.27 14.06
N ARG A 189 26.85 12.47 13.85
CA ARG A 189 27.63 13.71 13.76
C ARG A 189 28.34 14.07 15.06
N GLU A 190 27.73 13.83 16.21
CA GLU A 190 28.39 14.04 17.51
C GLU A 190 29.54 13.06 17.72
N ARG A 191 29.32 11.77 17.40
CA ARG A 191 30.35 10.73 17.48
C ARG A 191 31.53 11.03 16.55
N GLU A 192 31.30 11.52 15.33
CA GLU A 192 32.36 11.95 14.40
C GLU A 192 33.13 13.16 14.92
N LYS A 193 32.45 14.13 15.54
CA LYS A 193 33.09 15.28 16.18
C LYS A 193 33.93 14.86 17.40
N GLU A 194 33.47 13.92 18.20
CA GLU A 194 34.24 13.37 19.31
C GLU A 194 35.47 12.59 18.83
N LEU A 195 35.33 11.76 17.79
CA LEU A 195 36.46 11.07 17.15
C LEU A 195 37.49 12.06 16.55
N GLN A 196 37.04 13.16 15.94
CA GLN A 196 37.94 14.22 15.46
C GLN A 196 38.62 14.97 16.60
N LYS A 197 37.94 15.20 17.73
CA LYS A 197 38.54 15.82 18.92
C LYS A 197 39.49 14.89 19.68
N ALA A 198 39.27 13.58 19.60
CA ALA A 198 40.10 12.56 20.23
C ALA A 198 41.37 12.22 19.43
N LEU A 199 41.51 12.71 18.19
CA LEU A 199 42.76 12.64 17.43
C LEU A 199 43.74 13.70 17.95
N PRO A 200 44.83 13.33 18.64
CA PRO A 200 45.81 14.30 19.11
C PRO A 200 46.59 14.84 17.92
N GLY A 201 46.81 16.16 17.91
CA GLY A 201 47.80 16.77 17.04
C GLY A 201 49.17 16.16 17.31
N GLY A 202 49.72 15.49 16.29
CA GLY A 202 51.14 15.13 16.18
C GLY A 202 51.64 14.07 17.17
N TYR A 203 51.72 12.82 16.73
CA TYR A 203 52.79 11.93 17.16
C TYR A 203 53.48 11.34 15.93
N GLY A 204 54.80 11.53 15.90
CA GLY A 204 55.68 11.26 14.78
C GLY A 204 55.73 9.78 14.38
N MET A 205 56.08 9.59 13.12
CA MET A 205 56.66 8.39 12.55
C MET A 205 57.65 7.74 13.53
N HIS A 206 57.35 6.53 14.03
CA HIS A 206 58.28 5.39 14.13
C HIS A 206 57.67 4.25 14.96
N GLY A 207 57.89 3.01 14.49
CA GLY A 207 57.80 1.80 15.31
C GLY A 207 56.75 0.83 14.82
N GLY A 208 57.14 -0.07 13.89
CA GLY A 208 56.27 -1.12 13.38
C GLY A 208 55.80 -2.08 14.47
N HIS A 209 54.56 -2.54 14.35
CA HIS A 209 54.14 -3.80 14.95
C HIS A 209 53.22 -4.56 14.00
N VAL A 210 53.62 -5.81 13.81
CA VAL A 210 53.05 -6.83 12.94
C VAL A 210 51.65 -7.22 13.46
N LEU A 211 50.63 -7.17 12.59
CA LEU A 211 49.34 -7.81 12.85
C LEU A 211 49.50 -9.33 12.69
N GLN A 212 49.69 -10.03 13.81
CA GLN A 212 49.53 -11.48 13.88
C GLN A 212 48.04 -11.82 13.86
N ASN A 213 47.66 -12.64 12.88
CA ASN A 213 46.35 -13.30 12.79
C ASN A 213 46.08 -14.15 14.04
N ALA A 214 45.15 -13.73 14.88
CA ALA A 214 44.59 -14.57 15.94
C ALA A 214 43.36 -15.33 15.41
N ARG A 215 43.60 -16.55 14.90
CA ARG A 215 42.61 -17.62 14.87
C ARG A 215 42.45 -18.19 16.28
N HIS A 216 41.27 -18.13 16.87
CA HIS A 216 40.77 -18.98 17.97
C HIS A 216 39.24 -19.02 17.79
N GLY A 217 38.50 -20.12 17.58
CA GLY A 217 38.82 -21.53 17.69
C GLY A 217 38.18 -22.19 18.92
N PHE A 218 36.85 -22.17 19.09
CA PHE A 218 36.07 -22.99 20.04
C PHE A 218 34.60 -23.03 19.57
N GLY A 219 33.87 -24.14 19.50
CA GLY A 219 34.11 -25.56 19.70
C GLY A 219 32.75 -26.24 19.40
N LYS A 220 32.73 -27.20 18.47
CA LYS A 220 31.54 -28.04 18.22
C LYS A 220 31.58 -29.24 19.13
N ASP A 221 30.41 -29.58 19.59
CA ASP A 221 30.09 -30.60 20.58
C ASP A 221 30.71 -31.96 20.30
N ARG A 222 31.06 -32.60 21.42
CA ARG A 222 31.52 -33.97 21.52
C ARG A 222 30.32 -34.86 21.89
N ASP A 223 30.50 -36.14 21.57
CA ASP A 223 29.83 -37.32 22.11
C ASP A 223 28.62 -37.83 21.29
N ASN A 224 28.44 -39.13 21.04
CA ASN A 224 29.23 -40.33 21.33
C ASN A 224 28.64 -41.52 20.57
N LYS A 225 29.50 -42.51 20.28
CA LYS A 225 29.24 -43.93 19.97
C LYS A 225 28.66 -44.31 18.60
#